data_AF-A0A969TGE0-F1
#
_entry.id   AF-A0A969TGE0-F1
#
_cell.length_a   1.000
_cell.length_b   1.000
_cell.length_c   1.000
_cell.angle_alpha   90.00
_cell.angle_beta   90.00
_cell.angle_gamma   90.00
#
_symmetry.space_group_name_H-M   'P 1'
#
loop_
_entity.id
_entity.type
_entity.pdbx_description
1 polymer ?
#
loop_
_entity_poly.entity_id
_entity_poly.type
_entity_poly.pdbx_seq_one_letter_code
_entity_poly.pdbx_strand_id
1 'polypeptide(L)'
;MNLEPKLLTVDIFRPEYGRRYSSLPVDSLDRRGFMIDCTDTYMSPERYDLCPGDIVRWFTEDGYLQATLSSVERTETHVYVTVQGTKLLSPDFFPY
;
A
#
# COMPACT_ATOMS: atom_id res chain seq x y z
N MET A 1 -18.35 -9.30 -20.54
CA MET A 1 -18.06 -8.15 -19.66
C MET A 1 -16.55 -8.04 -19.60
N ASN A 2 -15.97 -6.98 -20.18
CA ASN A 2 -14.55 -6.69 -19.98
C ASN A 2 -14.42 -6.16 -18.54
N LEU A 3 -13.88 -6.98 -17.64
CA LEU A 3 -13.36 -6.50 -16.37
C LEU A 3 -12.04 -5.79 -16.73
N GLU A 4 -12.09 -4.48 -16.92
CA GLU A 4 -10.85 -3.71 -16.92
C GLU A 4 -10.16 -3.94 -15.56
N PRO A 5 -8.88 -4.30 -15.53
CA PRO A 5 -8.18 -4.50 -14.26
C PRO A 5 -8.20 -3.18 -13.49
N LYS A 6 -8.86 -3.20 -12.33
CA LYS A 6 -8.88 -2.04 -11.42
C LYS A 6 -7.45 -1.86 -10.90
N LEU A 7 -6.79 -0.79 -11.32
CA LEU A 7 -5.48 -0.41 -10.79
C LEU A 7 -5.57 -0.20 -9.28
N LEU A 8 -4.92 -1.07 -8.52
CA LEU A 8 -4.82 -0.97 -7.07
C LEU A 8 -3.59 -0.14 -6.74
N THR A 9 -3.78 0.91 -5.96
CA THR A 9 -2.69 1.79 -5.55
C THR A 9 -2.77 2.16 -4.10
N VAL A 10 -1.60 2.35 -3.48
CA VAL A 10 -1.47 2.81 -2.10
C VAL A 10 -0.58 4.04 -2.00
N ASP A 11 -0.86 4.92 -1.04
CA ASP A 11 0.05 5.99 -0.63
C ASP A 11 0.77 5.56 0.65
N ILE A 12 2.08 5.79 0.71
CA ILE A 12 2.91 5.44 1.87
C ILE A 12 3.50 6.70 2.48
N PHE A 13 3.38 6.83 3.80
CA PHE A 13 3.90 7.93 4.59
C PHE A 13 4.76 7.38 5.72
N ARG A 14 5.92 7.98 5.95
CA ARG A 14 6.76 7.67 7.09
C ARG A 14 6.60 8.78 8.15
N PRO A 15 6.26 8.45 9.40
CA PRO A 15 6.21 9.44 10.48
C PRO A 15 7.50 10.27 10.51
N GLU A 16 7.41 11.58 10.74
CA GLU A 16 8.52 12.56 10.72
C GLU A 16 9.19 12.83 9.36
N TYR A 17 9.02 11.97 8.35
CA TYR A 17 9.64 12.14 7.02
C TYR A 17 8.62 12.50 5.92
N GLY A 18 7.33 12.28 6.16
CA GLY A 18 6.27 12.57 5.21
C GLY A 18 6.07 11.47 4.17
N ARG A 19 5.60 11.83 2.97
CA ARG A 19 5.23 10.88 1.91
C ARG A 19 6.48 10.19 1.33
N ARG A 20 6.49 8.85 1.30
CA ARG A 20 7.52 8.02 0.65
C ARG A 20 7.10 7.58 -0.74
N TYR A 21 5.83 7.19 -0.89
CA TYR A 21 5.26 6.80 -2.16
C TYR A 21 3.91 7.47 -2.37
N SER A 22 3.66 7.84 -3.63
CA SER A 22 2.36 8.34 -4.10
C SER A 22 1.84 7.38 -5.14
N SER A 23 0.62 6.89 -4.96
CA SER A 23 -0.08 5.98 -5.86
C SER A 23 0.79 4.78 -6.29
N LEU A 24 1.48 4.18 -5.32
CA LEU A 24 2.30 2.99 -5.55
C LEU A 24 1.41 1.84 -6.04
N PRO A 25 1.62 1.30 -7.25
CA PRO A 25 0.86 0.15 -7.73
C PRO A 25 1.14 -1.09 -6.87
N VAL A 26 0.09 -1.86 -6.62
CA VAL A 26 0.15 -3.14 -5.89
C VAL A 26 -0.71 -4.17 -6.63
N ASP A 27 -0.37 -5.44 -6.48
CA ASP A 27 -1.02 -6.55 -7.20
C ASP A 27 -2.20 -7.13 -6.41
N SER A 28 -2.15 -7.05 -5.08
CA SER A 28 -3.29 -7.34 -4.22
C SER A 28 -3.37 -6.37 -3.05
N LEU A 29 -4.59 -6.09 -2.58
CA LEU A 29 -4.85 -5.12 -1.52
C LEU A 29 -6.15 -5.48 -0.80
N ASP A 30 -6.10 -5.61 0.52
CA ASP A 30 -7.27 -5.78 1.39
C ASP A 30 -7.10 -5.04 2.73
N ARG A 31 -7.99 -5.30 3.69
CA ARG A 31 -7.93 -4.65 5.03
C ARG A 31 -6.79 -5.16 5.92
N ARG A 32 -6.12 -6.24 5.55
CA ARG A 32 -5.03 -6.91 6.28
C ARG A 32 -3.66 -6.60 5.69
N GLY A 33 -3.58 -6.21 4.42
CA GLY A 33 -2.30 -5.95 3.79
C GLY A 33 -2.36 -5.71 2.29
N PHE A 34 -1.17 -5.74 1.68
CA PHE A 34 -1.00 -5.71 0.23
C PHE A 34 0.24 -6.50 -0.17
N MET A 35 0.32 -6.81 -1.47
CA MET A 35 1.46 -7.51 -2.05
C MET A 35 1.82 -6.91 -3.40
N ILE A 36 3.12 -6.92 -3.70
CA ILE A 36 3.70 -6.49 -4.96
C ILE A 36 4.44 -7.69 -5.57
N ASP A 37 4.07 -8.08 -6.78
CA ASP A 37 4.75 -9.08 -7.60
C ASP A 37 5.78 -8.39 -8.51
N CYS A 38 7.03 -8.80 -8.35
CA CYS A 38 8.18 -8.23 -9.05
C CYS A 38 8.71 -9.17 -10.15
N THR A 39 8.05 -10.30 -10.43
CA THR A 39 8.57 -11.38 -11.31
C THR A 39 8.94 -10.89 -12.71
N ASP A 40 8.12 -10.04 -13.32
CA ASP A 40 8.32 -9.52 -14.69
C ASP A 40 8.71 -8.03 -14.71
N THR A 41 9.32 -7.54 -13.62
CA THR A 41 9.67 -6.13 -13.47
C THR A 41 11.17 -5.92 -13.30
N TYR A 42 11.68 -4.76 -13.73
CA TYR A 42 13.06 -4.35 -13.44
C TYR A 42 13.27 -3.94 -11.97
N MET A 43 12.19 -3.81 -11.19
CA MET A 43 12.26 -3.38 -9.80
C MET A 43 12.35 -4.58 -8.87
N SER A 44 13.51 -4.75 -8.24
CA SER A 44 13.70 -5.80 -7.23
C SER A 44 12.93 -5.49 -5.93
N PRO A 45 12.37 -6.49 -5.23
CA PRO A 45 11.70 -6.33 -3.93
C PRO A 45 12.49 -5.52 -2.89
N GLU A 46 13.83 -5.67 -2.87
CA GLU A 46 14.71 -4.95 -1.93
C GLU A 46 14.80 -3.44 -2.18
N ARG A 47 14.33 -2.96 -3.35
CA ARG A 47 14.35 -1.53 -3.69
C ARG A 47 13.14 -0.77 -3.17
N TYR A 48 12.13 -1.45 -2.64
CA TYR A 48 10.98 -0.81 -2.01
C TYR A 48 11.36 -0.35 -0.59
N ASP A 49 11.42 0.96 -0.38
CA ASP A 49 11.64 1.62 0.91
C ASP A 49 10.34 1.63 1.73
N LEU A 50 9.93 0.43 2.15
CA LEU A 50 8.79 0.19 3.04
C LEU A 50 9.31 -0.33 4.37
N CYS A 51 8.88 0.28 5.47
CA CYS A 51 9.28 -0.09 6.82
C CYS A 51 8.06 -0.34 7.71
N PRO A 52 8.13 -1.29 8.65
CA PRO A 52 7.20 -1.35 9.76
C PRO A 52 7.13 0.02 10.46
N GLY A 53 5.91 0.47 10.77
CA GLY A 53 5.63 1.80 11.31
C GLY A 53 5.24 2.84 10.26
N ASP A 54 5.49 2.60 8.97
CA ASP A 54 4.96 3.45 7.90
C ASP A 54 3.42 3.40 7.91
N ILE A 55 2.79 4.50 7.52
CA ILE A 55 1.34 4.65 7.37
C ILE A 55 1.00 4.42 5.91
N VAL A 56 0.05 3.54 5.66
CA VAL A 56 -0.52 3.31 4.33
C VAL A 56 -1.92 3.88 4.24
N ARG A 57 -2.25 4.47 3.10
CA ARG A 57 -3.59 4.92 2.75
C ARG A 57 -3.99 4.41 1.38
N TRP A 58 -5.25 4.03 1.23
CA TRP A 58 -5.80 3.62 -0.05
C TRP A 58 -7.28 3.93 -0.13
N PHE A 59 -7.78 4.07 -1.35
CA PHE A 59 -9.18 4.38 -1.59
C PHE A 59 -10.00 3.11 -1.82
N THR A 60 -11.18 3.08 -1.22
CA THR A 60 -12.18 2.02 -1.37
C THR A 60 -13.53 2.63 -1.75
N GLU A 61 -14.54 1.79 -2.01
CA GLU A 61 -15.91 2.27 -2.28
C GLU A 61 -16.50 3.06 -1.10
N ASP A 62 -16.07 2.75 0.13
CA ASP A 62 -16.51 3.42 1.36
C ASP A 62 -15.73 4.73 1.66
N GLY A 63 -14.65 5.00 0.91
CA GLY A 63 -13.74 6.13 1.14
C GLY A 63 -12.29 5.72 1.43
N TYR A 64 -11.50 6.65 1.99
CA TYR A 64 -10.10 6.40 2.30
C TYR A 64 -9.94 5.54 3.56
N LEU A 65 -9.24 4.43 3.42
CA LEU A 65 -8.72 3.65 4.54
C LEU A 65 -7.32 4.10 4.90
N GLN A 66 -6.99 4.01 6.19
CA GLN A 66 -5.65 4.18 6.73
C GLN A 66 -5.29 3.03 7.65
N ALA A 67 -4.06 2.55 7.57
CA ALA A 67 -3.49 1.58 8.49
C ALA A 67 -2.00 1.85 8.71
N THR A 68 -1.40 1.15 9.68
CA THR A 68 0.06 1.15 9.90
C THR A 68 0.64 -0.17 9.43
N LEU A 69 1.75 -0.14 8.70
CA LEU A 69 2.53 -1.31 8.33
C LEU A 69 3.06 -1.99 9.59
N SER A 70 2.65 -3.24 9.83
CA SER A 70 3.12 -4.04 10.96
C SER A 70 4.28 -4.95 10.58
N SER A 71 4.30 -5.47 9.36
CA SER A 71 5.42 -6.25 8.82
C SER A 71 5.63 -5.95 7.33
N VAL A 72 6.88 -6.09 6.90
CA VAL A 72 7.28 -6.05 5.49
C VAL A 72 8.22 -7.22 5.25
N GLU A 73 7.77 -8.20 4.49
CA GLU A 73 8.52 -9.39 4.12
C GLU A 73 8.89 -9.31 2.64
N ARG A 74 10.14 -9.59 2.33
CA ARG A 74 10.66 -9.55 0.95
C ARG A 74 11.16 -10.93 0.60
N THR A 75 10.73 -11.42 -0.55
CA THR A 75 11.29 -12.60 -1.19
C THR A 75 12.07 -12.17 -2.42
N GLU A 76 12.59 -13.12 -3.20
CA GLU A 76 13.29 -12.80 -4.45
C GLU A 76 12.39 -12.09 -5.47
N THR A 77 11.09 -12.39 -5.46
CA THR A 77 10.13 -11.91 -6.46
C THR A 77 8.95 -11.16 -5.89
N HIS A 78 8.77 -11.07 -4.58
CA HIS A 78 7.58 -10.45 -3.98
C HIS A 78 7.90 -9.58 -2.79
N VAL A 79 7.05 -8.57 -2.57
CA VAL A 79 6.95 -7.82 -1.32
C VAL A 79 5.59 -8.12 -0.70
N TYR A 80 5.57 -8.65 0.52
CA TYR A 80 4.36 -8.88 1.30
C TYR A 80 4.31 -7.88 2.46
N VAL A 81 3.19 -7.19 2.60
CA VAL A 81 2.98 -6.21 3.65
C VAL A 81 1.75 -6.56 4.46
N THR A 82 1.92 -6.67 5.78
CA THR A 82 0.80 -6.76 6.72
C THR A 82 0.56 -5.40 7.35
N VAL A 83 -0.70 -5.07 7.60
CA VAL A 83 -1.10 -3.83 8.25
C VAL A 83 -1.93 -4.09 9.50
N GLN A 84 -1.98 -3.09 10.37
CA GLN A 84 -2.78 -3.10 11.59
C GLN A 84 -3.48 -1.76 11.80
N GLY A 85 -4.56 -1.77 12.58
CA GLY A 85 -5.30 -0.57 12.93
C GLY A 85 -6.06 0.06 11.75
N THR A 86 -6.46 -0.77 10.77
CA THR A 86 -7.21 -0.32 9.60
C THR A 86 -8.49 0.41 10.02
N LYS A 87 -8.61 1.67 9.60
CA LYS A 87 -9.77 2.52 9.88
C LYS A 87 -10.19 3.32 8.66
N LEU A 88 -11.48 3.58 8.56
CA LEU A 88 -12.04 4.53 7.60
C LEU A 88 -11.77 5.96 8.08
N LEU A 89 -11.25 6.79 7.19
CA LEU A 89 -11.06 8.21 7.43
C LEU A 89 -12.40 8.95 7.25
N SER A 90 -12.47 10.16 7.82
CA SER A 90 -13.64 11.02 7.66
C SER A 90 -13.97 11.21 6.17
N PRO A 91 -15.25 11.28 5.76
CA PRO A 91 -15.63 11.66 4.39
C PRO A 91 -15.02 13.00 3.95
N ASP A 92 -14.79 13.92 4.89
CA ASP A 92 -14.18 15.23 4.63
C ASP A 92 -12.64 15.17 4.54
N PHE A 93 -12.04 13.98 4.64
CA PHE A 93 -10.60 13.81 4.50
C PHE A 93 -10.17 14.09 3.06
N PHE A 94 -9.34 15.12 2.88
CA PHE A 94 -8.63 15.39 1.64
C PHE A 94 -7.19 14.87 1.75
N PRO A 95 -6.69 14.07 0.77
CA PRO A 95 -5.37 13.47 0.83
C PRO A 95 -4.17 14.43 0.65
N TYR A 96 -4.36 15.75 0.84
CA TYR A 96 -3.36 16.79 0.62
C TYR A 96 -3.50 17.95 1.60
#